data_AF-A0A2V5M6Q8-F1
#
_entry.id   AF-A0A2V5M6Q8-F1
#
_cell.length_a   1.000
_cell.length_b   1.000
_cell.length_c   1.000
_cell.angle_alpha   90.00
_cell.angle_beta   90.00
_cell.angle_gamma   90.00
#
_symmetry.space_group_name_H-M   'P 1'
#
loop_
_entity.id
_entity.type
_entity.pdbx_description
1 polymer ?
#
loop_
_entity_poly.entity_id
_entity_poly.type
_entity_poly.pdbx_seq_one_letter_code
_entity_poly.pdbx_strand_id
1 'polypeptide(L)'
;MHIPLLQGRLFSETDDANAPGVIVLSQSTAKKFFPAENPIGKRLVLPPSRQQPTPAALEVVGVVGDVPRDGLNLVTPYQAYASLNQRGWPFATLLVKSPLPVETLSQTIQRAIWDFNSEQTISN
;
A
#
# COMPACT_ATOMS: atom_id res chain seq x y z
N MET A 1 -1.65 -12.46 -2.35
CA MET A 1 -1.40 -11.67 -3.57
C MET A 1 0.10 -11.65 -3.80
N HIS A 2 0.56 -11.87 -5.02
CA HIS A 2 1.99 -11.75 -5.35
C HIS A 2 2.15 -10.61 -6.33
N ILE A 3 2.62 -9.47 -5.86
CA ILE A 3 2.96 -8.32 -6.70
C ILE A 3 4.48 -8.34 -6.85
N PRO A 4 5.02 -8.61 -8.05
CA PRO A 4 6.45 -8.75 -8.23
C PRO A 4 7.14 -7.38 -8.10
N LEU A 5 8.25 -7.33 -7.35
CA LEU A 5 9.17 -6.20 -7.39
C LEU A 5 9.94 -6.24 -8.71
N LEU A 6 9.89 -5.16 -9.48
CA LEU A 6 10.57 -5.05 -10.77
C LEU A 6 11.87 -4.27 -10.65
N GLN A 7 11.93 -3.28 -9.75
CA GLN A 7 13.10 -2.44 -9.56
C GLN A 7 13.13 -1.82 -8.15
N GLY A 8 14.33 -1.60 -7.60
CA GLY A 8 14.52 -0.92 -6.32
C GLY A 8 14.24 -1.83 -5.12
N ARG A 9 13.50 -1.34 -4.14
CA ARG A 9 13.13 -2.04 -2.91
C ARG A 9 11.67 -1.83 -2.54
N LEU A 10 11.16 -2.71 -1.67
CA LEU A 10 9.89 -2.51 -0.99
C LEU A 10 10.08 -1.66 0.27
N PHE A 11 8.96 -1.32 0.91
CA PHE A 11 8.96 -0.69 2.22
C PHE A 11 9.58 -1.62 3.28
N SER A 12 10.19 -1.01 4.26
CA SER A 12 10.85 -1.64 5.39
C SER A 12 10.45 -0.92 6.68
N GLU A 13 10.77 -1.51 7.82
CA GLU A 13 10.47 -0.92 9.14
C GLU A 13 11.11 0.45 9.34
N THR A 14 12.24 0.73 8.67
CA THR A 14 12.94 2.02 8.73
C THR A 14 12.25 3.12 7.94
N ASP A 15 11.27 2.81 7.08
CA ASP A 15 10.46 3.79 6.37
C ASP A 15 9.33 4.28 7.29
N ASP A 16 9.71 4.94 8.39
CA ASP A 16 8.83 5.46 9.42
C ASP A 16 8.57 6.96 9.26
N ALA A 17 7.74 7.52 10.16
CA ALA A 17 7.35 8.93 10.14
C ALA A 17 8.53 9.93 10.34
N ASN A 18 9.67 9.48 10.85
CA ASN A 18 10.87 10.30 11.04
C ASN A 18 11.84 10.20 9.86
N ALA A 19 11.67 9.22 8.97
CA ALA A 19 12.45 9.07 7.75
C ALA A 19 11.92 9.97 6.61
N PRO A 20 12.74 10.25 5.57
CA PRO A 20 12.24 10.85 4.34
C PRO A 20 11.07 10.08 3.76
N GLY A 21 10.08 10.80 3.23
CA GLY A 21 8.89 10.17 2.65
C GLY A 21 9.21 9.38 1.39
N VAL A 22 8.76 8.13 1.33
CA VAL A 22 9.02 7.20 0.21
C VAL A 22 7.73 6.73 -0.46
N ILE A 23 7.86 6.35 -1.74
CA ILE A 23 6.75 5.84 -2.56
C ILE A 23 7.20 4.67 -3.43
N VAL A 24 6.30 3.73 -3.66
CA VAL A 24 6.47 2.63 -4.63
C VAL A 24 5.44 2.81 -5.73
N LEU A 25 5.85 2.72 -6.99
CA LEU A 25 4.97 2.93 -8.14
C LEU A 25 4.65 1.60 -8.83
N SER A 26 3.45 1.47 -9.40
CA SER A 26 3.20 0.42 -10.38
C SER A 26 3.99 0.70 -11.67
N GLN A 27 4.25 -0.35 -12.46
CA GLN A 27 4.99 -0.24 -13.72
C GLN A 27 4.37 0.77 -14.69
N SER A 28 3.04 0.76 -14.81
CA SER A 28 2.30 1.73 -15.63
C SER A 28 2.49 3.17 -15.15
N THR A 29 2.45 3.42 -13.84
CA THR A 29 2.68 4.74 -13.24
C THR A 29 4.11 5.21 -13.48
N ALA A 30 5.09 4.34 -13.24
CA ALA A 30 6.50 4.65 -13.48
C ALA A 30 6.74 5.07 -14.95
N LYS A 31 6.20 4.31 -15.91
CA LYS A 31 6.31 4.64 -17.35
C LYS A 31 5.63 5.95 -17.72
N LYS A 32 4.51 6.29 -17.07
CA LYS A 32 3.76 7.51 -17.35
C LYS A 32 4.49 8.78 -16.89
N PHE A 33 5.06 8.75 -15.68
CA PHE A 33 5.68 9.93 -15.06
C PHE A 33 7.19 10.04 -15.33
N PHE A 34 7.86 8.93 -15.65
CA PHE A 34 9.29 8.88 -15.94
C PHE A 34 9.53 8.16 -17.27
N PRO A 35 9.02 8.70 -18.40
CA PRO A 35 9.18 8.05 -19.70
C PRO A 35 10.66 7.97 -20.07
N ALA A 36 11.13 6.75 -20.39
CA ALA A 36 12.53 6.48 -20.74
C ALA A 36 13.57 6.82 -19.65
N GLU A 37 13.14 7.06 -18.41
CA GLU A 37 14.02 7.38 -17.30
C GLU A 37 13.92 6.33 -16.18
N ASN A 38 15.00 6.14 -15.44
CA ASN A 38 14.96 5.36 -14.21
C ASN A 38 14.23 6.17 -13.12
N PRO A 39 13.08 5.72 -12.60
CA PRO A 39 12.34 6.45 -11.58
C PRO A 39 13.00 6.40 -10.20
N ILE A 40 13.83 5.38 -9.91
CA ILE A 40 14.40 5.16 -8.58
C ILE A 40 15.27 6.36 -8.16
N GLY A 41 15.05 6.86 -6.94
CA GLY A 41 15.73 8.04 -6.39
C GLY A 41 15.17 9.38 -6.87
N LYS A 42 14.26 9.39 -7.85
CA LYS A 42 13.54 10.60 -8.25
C LYS A 42 12.39 10.87 -7.29
N ARG A 43 11.88 12.10 -7.32
CA ARG A 43 10.76 12.53 -6.47
C ARG A 43 9.49 12.72 -7.28
N LEU A 44 8.38 12.24 -6.74
CA LEU A 44 7.03 12.50 -7.22
C LEU A 44 6.30 13.36 -6.18
N VAL A 45 5.66 14.44 -6.63
CA VAL A 45 4.86 15.29 -5.75
C VAL A 45 3.42 14.81 -5.76
N LEU A 46 2.95 14.31 -4.62
CA LEU A 46 1.55 14.00 -4.43
C LEU A 46 0.75 15.27 -4.08
N PRO A 47 -0.46 15.44 -4.64
CA PRO A 47 -1.31 16.57 -4.29
C PRO A 47 -1.77 16.49 -2.82
N PRO A 48 -2.23 17.61 -2.25
CA PRO A 48 -2.88 17.62 -0.95
C PRO A 48 -4.01 16.58 -0.85
N SER A 49 -4.18 16.03 0.35
CA SER A 49 -5.23 15.08 0.72
C SER A 49 -5.74 15.39 2.12
N ARG A 50 -6.85 14.77 2.53
CA ARG A 50 -7.36 14.95 3.91
C ARG A 50 -6.36 14.59 5.00
N GLN A 51 -5.49 13.59 4.76
CA GLN A 51 -4.46 13.19 5.72
C GLN A 51 -3.16 14.01 5.60
N GLN A 52 -2.94 14.66 4.46
CA GLN A 52 -1.77 15.50 4.23
C GLN A 52 -2.20 16.78 3.49
N PRO A 53 -2.49 17.87 4.23
CA PRO A 53 -3.09 19.08 3.66
C PRO A 53 -2.13 19.88 2.76
N THR A 54 -0.84 19.53 2.76
CA THR A 54 0.19 20.12 1.91
C THR A 54 0.66 19.12 0.86
N PRO A 55 1.12 19.57 -0.33
CA PRO A 55 1.76 18.68 -1.28
C PRO A 55 2.98 18.01 -0.66
N ALA A 56 3.19 16.73 -0.97
CA ALA A 56 4.29 15.95 -0.42
C ALA A 56 5.18 15.41 -1.55
N ALA A 57 6.45 15.80 -1.55
CA ALA A 57 7.46 15.22 -2.43
C ALA A 57 7.97 13.92 -1.80
N LEU A 58 7.74 12.79 -2.49
CA LEU A 58 8.15 11.47 -2.03
C LEU A 58 9.19 10.88 -2.98
N GLU A 59 10.22 10.25 -2.43
CA GLU A 59 11.24 9.55 -3.22
C GLU A 59 10.71 8.19 -3.70
N VAL A 60 10.86 7.91 -5.00
CA VAL A 60 10.52 6.61 -5.56
C VAL A 60 11.61 5.61 -5.18
N VAL A 61 11.28 4.66 -4.31
CA VAL A 61 12.23 3.63 -3.85
C VAL A 61 12.03 2.28 -4.51
N GLY A 62 10.89 2.08 -5.20
CA GLY A 62 10.60 0.84 -5.88
C GLY A 62 9.57 0.95 -7.00
N VAL A 63 9.64 0.00 -7.92
CA VAL A 63 8.64 -0.23 -8.97
C VAL A 63 8.15 -1.66 -8.89
N VAL A 64 6.84 -1.86 -8.88
CA VAL A 64 6.18 -3.17 -8.80
C VAL A 64 5.31 -3.45 -10.02
N GLY A 65 4.97 -4.72 -10.24
CA GLY A 65 4.03 -5.12 -11.29
C GLY A 65 2.66 -4.47 -11.13
N ASP A 66 1.98 -4.24 -12.25
CA ASP A 66 0.62 -3.68 -12.27
C ASP A 66 -0.38 -4.66 -11.65
N VAL A 67 -1.31 -4.15 -10.84
CA VAL A 67 -2.38 -4.94 -10.20
C VAL A 67 -3.75 -4.44 -10.67
N PRO A 68 -4.62 -5.34 -11.20
CA PRO A 68 -5.99 -4.97 -11.53
C PRO A 68 -6.72 -4.44 -10.29
N ARG A 69 -7.27 -3.21 -10.37
CA ARG A 69 -8.02 -2.59 -9.26
C ARG A 69 -9.50 -2.94 -9.30
N ASP A 70 -10.09 -2.98 -10.50
CA ASP A 70 -11.55 -3.04 -10.70
C ASP A 70 -11.96 -4.18 -11.66
N GLY A 71 -11.47 -5.40 -11.39
CA GLY A 71 -11.70 -6.56 -12.26
C GLY A 71 -10.84 -6.58 -13.52
N LEU A 72 -10.89 -7.69 -14.26
CA LEU A 72 -9.96 -7.99 -15.38
C LEU A 72 -10.12 -7.08 -16.62
N ASN A 73 -11.21 -6.32 -16.72
CA ASN A 73 -11.61 -5.61 -17.95
C ASN A 73 -11.57 -4.07 -17.87
N LEU A 74 -11.06 -3.48 -16.79
CA LEU A 74 -10.94 -2.03 -16.67
C LEU A 74 -9.46 -1.61 -16.73
N VAL A 75 -9.20 -0.53 -17.47
CA VAL A 75 -7.89 0.12 -17.61
C VAL A 75 -7.23 0.17 -16.24
N THR A 76 -6.07 -0.48 -16.08
CA THR A 76 -5.38 -0.51 -14.78
C THR A 76 -5.10 0.94 -14.38
N PRO A 77 -5.73 1.44 -13.30
CA PRO A 77 -5.49 2.82 -12.89
C PRO A 77 -4.03 2.95 -12.48
N TYR A 78 -3.42 4.10 -12.79
CA TYR A 78 -2.08 4.41 -12.29
C TYR A 78 -2.09 4.33 -10.76
N GLN A 79 -1.30 3.41 -10.22
CA GLN A 79 -1.20 3.13 -8.80
C GLN A 79 0.13 3.61 -8.23
N ALA A 80 0.03 4.18 -7.04
CA ALA A 80 1.16 4.47 -6.18
C ALA A 80 0.83 3.97 -4.78
N TYR A 81 1.82 3.39 -4.13
CA TYR A 81 1.74 2.82 -2.79
C TYR A 81 2.61 3.66 -1.87
N ALA A 82 2.17 3.87 -0.64
CA ALA A 82 2.92 4.56 0.40
C ALA A 82 3.06 3.66 1.63
N SER A 83 4.13 3.87 2.39
CA SER A 83 4.33 3.18 3.68
C SER A 83 3.19 3.50 4.64
N LEU A 84 2.61 2.46 5.26
CA LEU A 84 1.59 2.62 6.30
C LEU A 84 2.14 3.41 7.51
N ASN A 85 3.43 3.25 7.80
CA ASN A 85 4.10 3.94 8.91
C ASN A 85 4.30 5.44 8.65
N GLN A 86 4.25 5.87 7.38
CA GLN A 86 4.39 7.27 6.99
C GLN A 86 3.04 7.93 6.64
N ARG A 87 2.14 7.17 6.00
CA ARG A 87 0.89 7.69 5.40
C ARG A 87 -0.29 6.74 5.63
N GLY A 88 -0.43 6.25 6.86
CA GLY A 88 -1.53 5.39 7.25
C GLY A 88 -2.90 6.03 7.06
N TRP A 89 -3.89 5.23 6.67
CA TRP A 89 -5.29 5.60 6.73
C TRP A 89 -5.87 5.19 8.10
N PRO A 90 -6.92 5.86 8.60
CA PRO A 90 -7.55 5.51 9.87
C PRO A 90 -8.27 4.14 9.84
N PHE A 91 -8.28 3.48 8.69
CA PHE A 91 -8.77 2.12 8.50
C PHE A 91 -7.83 1.38 7.55
N ALA A 92 -7.79 0.06 7.68
CA ALA A 92 -7.02 -0.81 6.81
C ALA A 92 -7.82 -2.10 6.55
N THR A 93 -7.61 -2.70 5.38
CA THR A 93 -8.07 -4.06 5.10
C THR A 93 -6.92 -5.02 5.34
N LEU A 94 -7.14 -6.02 6.19
CA LEU A 94 -6.19 -7.11 6.40
C LEU A 94 -6.57 -8.29 5.48
N LEU A 95 -5.67 -8.65 4.57
CA LEU A 95 -5.79 -9.88 3.78
C LEU A 95 -5.05 -11.01 4.49
N VAL A 96 -5.77 -12.04 4.91
CA VAL A 96 -5.19 -13.20 5.59
C VAL A 96 -5.16 -14.40 4.65
N LYS A 97 -3.99 -15.00 4.48
CA LYS A 97 -3.83 -16.28 3.76
C LYS A 97 -3.54 -17.36 4.79
N SER A 98 -4.43 -18.34 4.89
CA SER A 98 -4.32 -19.47 5.82
C SER A 98 -4.76 -20.77 5.15
N PRO A 99 -4.17 -21.92 5.50
CA PRO A 99 -4.69 -23.23 5.09
C PRO A 99 -5.92 -23.67 5.90
N LEU A 100 -6.31 -22.94 6.96
CA LEU A 100 -7.45 -23.27 7.81
C LEU A 100 -8.80 -22.96 7.12
N PRO A 101 -9.88 -23.68 7.48
CA PRO A 101 -11.24 -23.31 7.08
C PRO A 101 -11.58 -21.87 7.47
N VAL A 102 -12.37 -21.19 6.62
CA VAL A 102 -12.69 -19.77 6.79
C VAL A 102 -13.43 -19.52 8.11
N GLU A 103 -14.25 -20.46 8.58
CA GLU A 103 -15.00 -20.33 9.83
C GLU A 103 -14.07 -20.32 11.04
N THR A 104 -13.10 -21.25 11.06
CA THR A 104 -12.08 -21.32 12.11
C THR A 104 -11.20 -20.07 12.10
N LEU A 105 -10.83 -19.60 10.90
CA LEU A 105 -10.03 -18.39 10.75
C LEU A 105 -10.80 -17.15 11.23
N SER A 106 -12.06 -17.01 10.82
CA SER A 106 -12.92 -15.89 11.23
C SER A 106 -13.10 -15.85 12.74
N GLN A 107 -13.41 -16.98 13.39
CA GLN A 107 -13.52 -17.05 14.85
C GLN A 107 -12.20 -16.68 15.55
N THR A 108 -11.07 -17.13 15.01
CA THR A 108 -9.75 -16.82 15.57
C THR A 108 -9.43 -15.33 15.46
N ILE A 109 -9.72 -14.72 14.31
CA ILE A 109 -9.50 -13.28 14.09
C ILE A 109 -10.45 -12.46 14.98
N GLN A 110 -11.73 -12.81 15.04
CA GLN A 110 -12.71 -12.13 15.90
C GLN A 110 -12.28 -12.15 17.37
N ARG A 111 -11.81 -13.32 17.85
CA ARG A 111 -11.31 -13.46 19.21
C ARG A 111 -10.08 -12.59 19.48
N ALA A 112 -9.10 -12.60 18.57
CA ALA A 112 -7.91 -11.75 18.70
C ALA A 112 -8.26 -10.25 18.73
N ILE A 113 -9.26 -9.82 17.95
CA ILE A 113 -9.77 -8.44 17.97
C ILE A 113 -10.37 -8.13 19.34
N TRP A 114 -11.24 -9.00 19.87
CA TRP A 114 -11.88 -8.78 21.17
C TRP A 114 -10.94 -8.89 22.37
N ASP A 115 -9.89 -9.72 22.28
CA ASP A 115 -8.84 -9.79 23.30
C ASP A 115 -8.07 -8.46 23.42
N PHE A 116 -7.95 -7.71 22.32
CA PHE A 116 -7.36 -6.36 22.31
C PHE A 116 -8.38 -5.26 22.65
N ASN A 117 -9.59 -5.34 22.09
CA ASN A 117 -10.68 -4.40 22.31
C ASN A 117 -12.03 -5.12 22.34
N SER A 118 -12.53 -5.41 23.55
CA SER A 118 -13.78 -6.16 23.76
C SER A 118 -15.03 -5.45 23.24
N GLU A 119 -15.00 -4.12 23.09
CA GLU A 119 -16.12 -3.30 22.62
C GLU A 119 -16.15 -3.15 21.09
N GLN A 120 -15.18 -3.73 20.37
CA GLN A 120 -15.13 -3.62 18.91
C GLN A 120 -16.28 -4.37 18.25
N THR A 121 -17.21 -3.64 17.64
CA THR A 121 -18.26 -4.25 16.79
C THR A 121 -17.64 -4.88 15.54
N ILE A 122 -18.07 -6.11 15.21
CA ILE A 122 -17.69 -6.84 14.01
C ILE A 122 -18.97 -7.17 13.22
N SER A 123 -19.01 -6.79 11.95
CA SER A 123 -20.11 -7.09 11.02
C SER A 123 -19.64 -8.03 9.92
N ASN A 124 -20.52 -8.97 9.51
CA ASN A 124 -20.31 -9.86 8.36
C ASN A 124 -20.86 -9.27 7.07
#